data_AF-A0A7L5XUF1-F1
#
_entry.id   AF-A0A7L5XUF1-F1
#
_cell.length_a   1.000
_cell.length_b   1.000
_cell.length_c   1.000
_cell.angle_alpha   90.00
_cell.angle_beta   90.00
_cell.angle_gamma   90.00
#
_symmetry.space_group_name_H-M   'P 1'
#
loop_
_entity.id
_entity.type
_entity.pdbx_description
1 polymer ?
#
loop_
_entity_poly.entity_id
_entity_poly.type
_entity_poly.pdbx_seq_one_letter_code
_entity_poly.pdbx_strand_id
1 'polypeptide(L)'
;MSLTVPASDIVAPSDEDLSAARRSTLFGRLPEEAFRRLFEEQKVVVAGKDMRLMTWGERADTCYIVLRGLVKLVRTTAARRPPFWRSTGRDAR
;
A
#
# COMPACT_ATOMS: atom_id res chain seq x y z
N MET A 1 7.17 -3.11 21.36
CA MET A 1 7.86 -2.11 20.52
C MET A 1 6.78 -1.32 19.78
N SER A 2 6.45 -0.12 20.27
CA SER A 2 5.47 0.74 19.58
C SER A 2 6.13 1.33 18.34
N LEU A 3 5.69 0.88 17.18
CA LEU A 3 5.98 1.55 15.91
C LEU A 3 5.13 2.81 15.86
N THR A 4 5.76 3.97 16.04
CA THR A 4 5.11 5.25 15.79
C THR A 4 4.80 5.31 14.29
N VAL A 5 3.55 5.00 13.94
CA VAL A 5 3.06 5.14 12.56
C VAL A 5 3.11 6.65 12.24
N PRO A 6 3.77 7.09 11.14
CA PRO A 6 3.76 8.50 10.78
C PRO A 6 2.31 8.96 10.56
N ALA A 7 2.05 10.22 10.87
CA ALA A 7 0.71 10.81 10.76
C ALA A 7 0.13 10.55 9.36
N SER A 8 -0.98 9.83 9.32
CA SER A 8 -1.83 9.71 8.15
C SER A 8 -2.96 10.71 8.33
N ASP A 9 -2.99 11.76 7.51
CA ASP A 9 -4.15 12.65 7.48
C ASP A 9 -5.25 12.00 6.65
N ILE A 10 -6.48 12.16 7.12
CA ILE A 10 -7.66 11.68 6.43
C ILE A 10 -8.47 12.90 5.99
N VAL A 11 -8.64 13.05 4.68
CA VAL A 11 -9.32 14.20 4.09
C VAL A 11 -10.45 13.75 3.18
N ALA A 12 -11.42 14.65 2.96
CA ALA A 12 -12.44 14.45 1.95
C ALA A 12 -11.81 14.48 0.55
N PRO A 13 -12.29 13.66 -0.39
CA PRO A 13 -11.80 13.68 -1.77
C PRO A 13 -12.13 15.02 -2.44
N SER A 14 -11.15 15.57 -3.15
CA SER A 14 -11.35 16.75 -4.01
C SER A 14 -11.89 16.35 -5.39
N ASP A 15 -12.41 17.32 -6.14
CA ASP A 15 -12.86 17.10 -7.52
C ASP A 15 -11.74 16.54 -8.41
N GLU A 16 -10.50 16.92 -8.15
CA GLU A 16 -9.34 16.41 -8.89
C GLU A 16 -9.07 14.94 -8.57
N ASP A 17 -9.24 14.53 -7.31
CA ASP A 17 -9.11 13.13 -6.88
C ASP A 17 -10.17 12.26 -7.55
N LEU A 18 -11.42 12.73 -7.59
CA LEU A 18 -12.51 12.06 -8.28
C LEU A 18 -12.23 11.95 -9.78
N SER A 19 -11.72 13.02 -10.40
CA SER A 19 -11.32 13.03 -11.80
C SER A 19 -10.18 12.03 -12.07
N ALA A 20 -9.20 11.92 -11.18
CA ALA A 20 -8.12 10.93 -11.28
C ALA A 20 -8.64 9.50 -11.15
N ALA A 21 -9.51 9.23 -10.17
CA ALA A 21 -10.16 7.94 -10.02
C ALA A 21 -11.00 7.57 -11.26
N ARG A 22 -11.68 8.55 -11.88
CA ARG A 22 -12.46 8.34 -13.11
C ARG A 22 -11.61 7.94 -14.31
N ARG A 23 -10.36 8.40 -14.38
CA ARG A 23 -9.42 8.01 -15.43
C ARG A 23 -8.78 6.63 -15.22
N SER A 24 -8.98 6.02 -14.05
CA SER A 24 -8.51 4.66 -13.79
C SER A 24 -9.25 3.64 -14.66
N THR A 25 -8.54 2.62 -15.13
CA THR A 25 -9.11 1.49 -15.88
C THR A 25 -10.16 0.72 -15.07
N LEU A 26 -10.09 0.78 -13.74
CA LEU A 26 -11.03 0.10 -12.84
C LEU A 26 -12.39 0.81 -12.75
N PHE A 27 -12.43 2.14 -12.83
CA PHE A 27 -13.62 2.93 -12.52
C PHE A 27 -14.14 3.77 -13.69
N GLY A 28 -13.36 3.95 -14.75
CA GLY A 28 -13.72 4.81 -15.88
C GLY A 28 -14.91 4.32 -16.70
N ARG A 29 -15.28 3.04 -16.59
CA ARG A 29 -16.45 2.46 -17.26
C ARG A 29 -17.70 2.38 -16.39
N LEU A 30 -17.61 2.78 -15.12
CA LEU A 30 -18.77 2.75 -14.24
C LEU A 30 -19.82 3.79 -14.69
N PRO A 31 -21.12 3.47 -14.62
CA PRO A 31 -22.15 4.50 -14.69
C PRO A 31 -21.88 5.62 -13.66
N GLU A 32 -22.26 6.85 -14.00
CA GLU A 32 -21.96 8.03 -13.17
C GLU A 32 -22.53 7.90 -11.75
N GLU A 33 -23.73 7.35 -11.62
CA GLU A 33 -24.40 7.13 -10.34
C GLU A 33 -23.66 6.09 -9.48
N ALA A 34 -23.16 5.02 -10.11
CA ALA A 34 -22.39 3.99 -9.42
C ALA A 34 -21.01 4.53 -8.98
N PHE A 35 -20.38 5.35 -9.83
CA PHE A 35 -19.14 6.03 -9.49
C PHE A 35 -19.33 6.95 -8.30
N ARG A 36 -20.33 7.86 -8.33
CA ARG A 36 -20.60 8.77 -7.22
C ARG A 36 -20.84 8.03 -5.92
N ARG A 37 -21.73 7.03 -5.91
CA ARG A 37 -22.01 6.22 -4.70
C ARG A 37 -20.78 5.52 -4.16
N LEU A 38 -19.91 5.01 -5.03
CA LEU A 38 -18.69 4.33 -4.60
C LEU A 38 -17.72 5.27 -3.89
N PHE A 39 -17.67 6.55 -4.29
CA PHE A 39 -16.71 7.53 -3.81
C PHE A 39 -17.27 8.55 -2.79
N GLU A 40 -18.59 8.65 -2.62
CA GLU A 40 -19.26 9.58 -1.70
C GLU A 40 -18.87 9.34 -0.23
N GLU A 41 -18.66 8.09 0.16
CA GLU A 41 -18.25 7.71 1.53
C GLU A 41 -16.74 7.47 1.67
N GLN A 42 -15.98 7.65 0.58
CA GLN A 42 -14.56 7.33 0.57
C GLN A 42 -13.75 8.46 1.19
N LYS A 43 -12.73 8.04 1.91
CA LYS A 43 -11.78 8.93 2.56
C LYS A 43 -10.44 8.85 1.84
N VAL A 44 -9.82 10.00 1.60
CA VAL A 44 -8.48 10.04 1.03
C VAL A 44 -7.47 9.96 2.17
N VAL A 45 -6.57 8.99 2.07
CA VAL A 45 -5.48 8.80 3.02
C VAL A 45 -4.24 9.48 2.49
N VAL A 46 -3.75 10.50 3.20
CA VAL A 46 -2.47 11.14 2.91
C VAL A 46 -1.38 10.33 3.60
N ALA A 47 -0.68 9.52 2.82
CA ALA A 47 0.42 8.70 3.33
C ALA A 47 1.69 9.53 3.46
N GLY A 48 2.29 9.52 4.66
CA GLY A 48 3.61 10.10 4.89
C GLY A 48 4.71 9.39 4.12
N LYS A 49 5.88 10.04 3.99
CA LYS A 49 7.07 9.43 3.38
C LYS A 49 7.44 8.13 4.11
N ASP A 50 7.77 7.10 3.34
CA ASP A 50 8.16 5.76 3.83
C ASP A 50 7.07 5.04 4.66
N MET A 51 5.82 5.53 4.62
CA MET A 51 4.68 4.85 5.25
C MET A 51 4.40 3.52 4.55
N ARG A 52 4.33 2.46 5.34
CA ARG A 52 3.93 1.13 4.85
C ARG A 52 2.41 1.08 4.72
N LEU A 53 1.93 0.90 3.49
CA LEU A 53 0.49 0.78 3.19
C LEU A 53 -0.06 -0.64 3.37
N MET A 54 0.77 -1.65 3.07
CA MET A 54 0.42 -3.06 3.13
C MET A 54 1.66 -3.92 3.35
N THR A 55 1.48 -5.13 3.89
CA THR A 55 2.57 -6.10 4.04
C THR A 55 2.31 -7.34 3.17
N TRP A 56 3.37 -7.90 2.60
CA TRP A 56 3.30 -9.15 1.85
C TRP A 56 2.69 -10.26 2.71
N GLY A 57 1.68 -10.95 2.17
CA GLY A 57 1.11 -12.16 2.77
C GLY A 57 0.02 -11.89 3.79
N GLU A 58 -0.24 -10.62 4.09
CA GLU A 58 -1.46 -10.22 4.79
C GLU A 58 -2.68 -10.36 3.87
N ARG A 59 -3.83 -10.64 4.49
CA ARG A 59 -5.11 -10.69 3.79
C ARG A 59 -5.44 -9.29 3.23
N ALA A 60 -5.86 -9.23 1.96
CA ALA A 60 -6.19 -7.98 1.29
C ALA A 60 -7.70 -7.70 1.42
N ASP A 61 -8.08 -6.87 2.39
CA ASP A 61 -9.46 -6.43 2.58
C ASP A 61 -9.72 -5.02 2.01
N THR A 62 -8.66 -4.29 1.65
CA THR A 62 -8.73 -2.90 1.16
C THR A 62 -8.01 -2.75 -0.18
N CYS A 63 -8.64 -2.04 -1.13
CA CYS A 63 -8.02 -1.63 -2.38
C CYS A 63 -7.60 -0.16 -2.30
N TYR A 64 -6.32 0.13 -2.58
CA TYR A 64 -5.80 1.49 -2.60
C TYR A 64 -5.69 2.01 -4.03
N ILE A 65 -6.12 3.25 -4.23
CA ILE A 65 -5.93 4.00 -5.48
C ILE A 65 -4.90 5.09 -5.19
N VAL A 66 -3.78 5.07 -5.91
CA VAL A 66 -2.76 6.12 -5.79
C VAL A 66 -3.21 7.31 -6.63
N LEU A 67 -3.75 8.34 -5.98
CA LEU A 67 -4.24 9.56 -6.62
C LEU A 67 -3.07 10.50 -6.98
N ARG A 68 -2.09 10.63 -6.06
CA ARG A 68 -0.90 11.46 -6.21
C ARG A 68 0.32 10.79 -5.56
N GLY A 69 1.50 11.02 -6.15
CA GLY A 69 2.78 10.50 -5.64
C GLY A 69 3.14 9.12 -6.21
N LEU A 70 4.06 8.44 -5.53
CA LEU A 70 4.61 7.15 -5.95
C LEU A 70 4.58 6.16 -4.78
N VAL A 71 4.15 4.93 -5.08
CA VAL A 71 4.21 3.80 -4.13
C VAL A 71 5.23 2.80 -4.63
N LYS A 72 6.14 2.38 -3.76
CA LYS A 72 7.15 1.37 -4.07
C LYS A 72 6.67 0.00 -3.60
N LEU A 73 6.51 -0.94 -4.53
CA LEU A 73 6.24 -2.33 -4.24
C LEU A 73 7.58 -3.08 -4.07
N VAL A 74 7.72 -3.83 -2.97
CA VAL A 74 8.93 -4.60 -2.67
C VAL A 74 8.56 -6.03 -2.33
N ARG A 75 9.24 -6.98 -2.98
CA ARG A 75 9.14 -8.41 -2.65
C ARG A 75 10.03 -8.74 -1.46
N THR A 76 9.42 -9.14 -0.34
CA THR A 76 10.15 -9.70 0.80
C THR A 76 10.40 -11.17 0.53
N THR A 77 11.59 -11.52 0.06
CA THR A 77 12.06 -12.90 0.22
C THR A 77 12.45 -13.06 1.68
N ALA A 78 11.85 -14.01 2.40
CA ALA A 78 12.45 -14.48 3.64
C ALA A 78 13.93 -14.75 3.32
N ALA A 79 14.84 -14.06 3.99
CA ALA A 79 16.26 -14.27 3.77
C ALA A 79 16.47 -15.78 3.82
N ARG A 80 16.91 -16.36 2.69
CA ARG A 80 17.32 -17.77 2.64
C ARG A 80 18.12 -18.00 3.91
N ARG A 81 17.66 -18.91 4.78
CA ARG A 81 18.47 -19.41 5.89
C ARG A 81 19.91 -19.51 5.36
N PRO A 82 20.92 -18.92 6.02
CA PRO A 82 22.29 -19.13 5.59
C PRO A 82 22.47 -20.65 5.44
N PRO A 83 23.01 -21.11 4.31
CA PRO A 83 23.05 -22.52 4.03
C PRO A 83 23.76 -23.24 5.18
N PHE A 84 23.22 -24.40 5.56
CA PHE A 84 23.61 -25.16 6.77
C PHE A 84 25.11 -25.47 6.86
N TRP A 85 25.87 -25.35 5.75
CA TRP A 85 27.31 -25.55 5.72
C TRP A 85 28.13 -24.46 6.44
N ARG A 86 27.51 -23.36 6.89
CA ARG A 86 28.20 -22.35 7.74
C ARG A 86 28.28 -22.69 9.22
N SER A 87 27.71 -23.81 9.70
CA SER A 87 27.78 -24.20 11.12
C SER A 87 28.71 -25.37 11.44
N THR A 88 29.56 -25.81 10.51
CA THR A 88 30.56 -26.85 10.81
C THR A 88 31.96 -26.44 10.34
N GLY A 89 32.81 -26.10 11.30
CA GLY A 89 34.25 -26.27 11.17
C GLY A 89 35.06 -24.98 11.00
N ARG A 90 35.20 -24.20 12.07
CA ARG A 90 36.43 -23.43 12.29
C ARG A 90 36.72 -23.14 13.77
N ASP A 91 36.64 -24.17 14.60
CA ASP A 91 37.32 -24.23 15.90
C ASP A 91 38.08 -25.55 15.97
N ALA A 92 39.18 -25.60 15.22
CA ALA A 92 40.22 -26.62 15.35
C ALA A 92 41.51 -26.02 14.80
N ARG A 93 42.08 -25.09 15.57
CA ARG A 93 43.52 -24.93 15.75
C ARG A 93 43.80 -23.91 16.84
#